data_AF-A0A3N5R662-F1
#
_entry.id   AF-A0A3N5R662-F1
#
_cell.length_a   1.000
_cell.length_b   1.000
_cell.length_c   1.000
_cell.angle_alpha   90.00
_cell.angle_beta   90.00
_cell.angle_gamma   90.00
#
_symmetry.space_group_name_H-M   'P 1'
#
loop_
_entity.id
_entity.type
_entity.pdbx_description
1 polymer ?
#
loop_
_entity_poly.entity_id
_entity_poly.type
_entity_poly.pdbx_seq_one_letter_code
_entity_poly.pdbx_strand_id
1 'polypeptide(L)'
;STEELETINLPPFKAAIAADVSAFMTSHALYPLLDPEHPATVSENILTVLLRQRLFFNGLIITDDLEMGAMAAHGDVASGALAALRAGSDILLICKDPQNVMASFDLIRDRILRSEIPLMRLIQAAERIQNAKSRFLKRRTKIAMTRIKRYFKL
;
A
#
# COMPACT_ATOMS: atom_id res chain seq x y z
N SER A 1 -2.18 -25.17 -4.30
CA SER A 1 -1.77 -25.48 -5.70
C SER A 1 -2.21 -24.35 -6.64
N THR A 2 -1.86 -24.36 -7.93
CA THR A 2 -2.41 -23.38 -8.90
C THR A 2 -3.94 -23.47 -9.01
N GLU A 3 -4.47 -24.70 -8.99
CA GLU A 3 -5.91 -24.94 -9.02
C GLU A 3 -6.61 -24.34 -7.80
N GLU A 4 -6.08 -24.58 -6.60
CA GLU A 4 -6.59 -24.01 -5.35
C GLU A 4 -6.55 -22.48 -5.35
N LEU A 5 -5.46 -21.89 -5.85
CA LEU A 5 -5.33 -20.44 -5.98
C LEU A 5 -6.44 -19.86 -6.88
N GLU A 6 -6.70 -20.47 -8.04
CA GLU A 6 -7.69 -19.99 -8.99
C GLU A 6 -9.15 -20.24 -8.58
N THR A 7 -9.41 -21.37 -7.91
CA THR A 7 -10.77 -21.84 -7.62
C THR A 7 -11.23 -21.55 -6.21
N ILE A 8 -10.31 -21.27 -5.28
CA ILE A 8 -10.63 -21.04 -3.85
C ILE A 8 -10.13 -19.67 -3.40
N ASN A 9 -8.85 -19.35 -3.61
CA ASN A 9 -8.26 -18.16 -2.98
C ASN A 9 -8.55 -16.84 -3.72
N LEU A 10 -8.48 -16.82 -5.06
CA LEU A 10 -8.72 -15.62 -5.87
C LEU A 10 -10.19 -15.24 -6.11
N PRO A 11 -11.18 -16.16 -6.15
CA PRO A 11 -12.58 -15.79 -6.41
C PRO A 11 -13.15 -14.70 -5.49
N PRO A 12 -12.88 -14.67 -4.16
CA PRO A 12 -13.33 -13.58 -3.30
C PRO A 12 -12.78 -12.21 -3.73
N PHE A 13 -11.52 -12.12 -4.17
CA PHE A 13 -10.93 -10.88 -4.67
C PHE A 13 -11.56 -10.45 -5.99
N LYS A 14 -11.76 -11.39 -6.93
CA LYS A 14 -12.45 -11.13 -8.21
C LYS A 14 -13.87 -10.60 -7.97
N ALA A 15 -14.61 -11.20 -7.04
CA ALA A 15 -15.95 -10.77 -6.66
C ALA A 15 -15.96 -9.37 -6.02
N ALA A 16 -15.00 -9.10 -5.11
CA ALA A 16 -14.87 -7.78 -4.49
C ALA A 16 -14.51 -6.69 -5.50
N ILE A 17 -13.65 -6.99 -6.49
CA ILE A 17 -13.33 -6.07 -7.60
C ILE A 17 -14.59 -5.79 -8.44
N ALA A 18 -15.36 -6.83 -8.78
CA ALA A 18 -16.62 -6.67 -9.51
C ALA A 18 -17.66 -5.85 -8.73
N ALA A 19 -17.61 -5.88 -7.39
CA ALA A 19 -18.41 -5.05 -6.50
C ALA A 19 -17.81 -3.64 -6.24
N ASP A 20 -16.78 -3.24 -6.99
CA ASP A 20 -16.12 -1.94 -6.90
C ASP A 20 -15.55 -1.61 -5.50
N VAL A 21 -14.91 -2.63 -4.89
CA VAL A 21 -14.14 -2.46 -3.65
C VAL A 21 -13.07 -1.38 -3.82
N SER A 22 -12.94 -0.52 -2.81
CA SER A 22 -12.11 0.68 -2.91
C SER A 22 -10.63 0.44 -2.65
N ALA A 23 -10.32 -0.55 -1.82
CA ALA A 23 -8.97 -0.82 -1.39
C ALA A 23 -8.78 -2.30 -1.04
N PHE A 24 -7.56 -2.80 -1.26
CA PHE A 24 -7.08 -4.03 -0.66
C PHE A 24 -5.88 -3.73 0.24
N MET A 25 -5.81 -4.44 1.35
CA MET A 25 -4.64 -4.46 2.22
C MET A 25 -3.81 -5.70 1.91
N THR A 26 -2.49 -5.56 1.78
CA THR A 26 -1.57 -6.68 1.60
C THR A 26 -1.33 -7.40 2.92
N SER A 27 -0.75 -8.58 2.89
CA SER A 27 -0.23 -9.28 4.08
C SER A 27 1.27 -9.50 3.94
N HIS A 28 1.98 -9.63 5.07
CA HIS A 28 3.41 -9.98 5.08
C HIS A 28 3.64 -11.50 4.96
N ALA A 29 2.84 -12.18 4.14
CA ALA A 29 2.93 -13.61 3.91
C ALA A 29 3.66 -13.91 2.60
N LEU A 30 4.47 -14.97 2.61
CA LEU A 30 5.06 -15.56 1.41
C LEU A 30 4.04 -16.45 0.71
N TYR A 31 3.97 -16.33 -0.61
CA TYR A 31 3.11 -17.13 -1.46
C TYR A 31 3.97 -17.80 -2.53
N PRO A 32 4.61 -18.95 -2.26
CA PRO A 32 5.66 -19.50 -3.13
C PRO A 32 5.25 -19.78 -4.58
N LEU A 33 3.95 -19.98 -4.84
CA LEU A 33 3.41 -20.14 -6.19
C LEU A 33 3.33 -18.84 -7.00
N LEU A 34 3.31 -17.69 -6.32
CA LEU A 34 3.25 -16.36 -6.90
C LEU A 34 4.60 -15.66 -6.84
N ASP A 35 5.26 -15.73 -5.68
CA ASP A 35 6.58 -15.18 -5.41
C ASP A 35 7.22 -15.97 -4.26
N PRO A 36 8.25 -16.80 -4.52
CA PRO A 36 8.94 -17.56 -3.49
C PRO A 36 9.92 -16.74 -2.67
N GLU A 37 10.35 -15.57 -3.17
CA GLU A 37 11.40 -14.77 -2.56
C GLU A 37 10.82 -13.65 -1.69
N HIS A 38 9.69 -13.07 -2.11
CA HIS A 38 9.16 -11.86 -1.50
C HIS A 38 7.76 -12.06 -0.90
N PRO A 39 7.48 -11.54 0.31
CA PRO A 39 6.13 -11.49 0.84
C PRO A 39 5.25 -10.58 -0.02
N ALA A 40 3.94 -10.81 0.00
CA ALA A 40 3.00 -10.09 -0.87
C ALA A 40 3.11 -8.57 -0.80
N THR A 41 3.41 -8.01 0.39
CA THR A 41 3.61 -6.56 0.59
C THR A 41 4.68 -5.92 -0.30
N VAL A 42 5.72 -6.67 -0.70
CA VAL A 42 6.84 -6.15 -1.52
C VAL A 42 7.04 -6.91 -2.83
N SER A 43 6.10 -7.80 -3.18
CA SER A 43 6.17 -8.59 -4.41
C SER A 43 5.55 -7.83 -5.58
N GLU A 44 6.35 -7.51 -6.60
CA GLU A 44 5.86 -6.95 -7.86
C GLU A 44 4.95 -7.95 -8.62
N ASN A 45 5.26 -9.25 -8.52
CA ASN A 45 4.44 -10.31 -9.11
C ASN A 45 3.01 -10.32 -8.53
N ILE A 46 2.86 -10.03 -7.24
CA ILE A 46 1.55 -10.03 -6.58
C ILE A 46 0.87 -8.67 -6.77
N LEU A 47 1.55 -7.57 -6.44
CA LEU A 47 0.89 -6.26 -6.41
C LEU A 47 0.68 -5.68 -7.80
N THR A 48 1.63 -5.84 -8.71
CA THR A 48 1.53 -5.29 -10.07
C THR A 48 1.03 -6.33 -11.06
N VAL A 49 1.71 -7.47 -11.19
CA VAL A 49 1.35 -8.45 -12.24
C VAL A 49 -0.01 -9.08 -11.93
N LEU A 50 -0.24 -9.59 -10.72
CA LEU A 50 -1.52 -10.21 -10.37
C LEU A 50 -2.63 -9.16 -10.16
N LEU A 51 -2.50 -8.25 -9.19
CA LEU A 51 -3.61 -7.35 -8.86
C LEU A 51 -3.88 -6.29 -9.94
N ARG A 52 -2.86 -5.55 -10.39
CA ARG A 52 -3.06 -4.46 -11.36
C ARG A 52 -3.30 -4.96 -12.77
N GLN A 53 -2.48 -5.88 -13.27
CA GLN A 53 -2.51 -6.28 -14.68
C GLN A 53 -3.49 -7.43 -14.94
N ARG A 54 -3.47 -8.48 -14.12
CA ARG A 54 -4.28 -9.68 -14.37
C ARG A 54 -5.70 -9.58 -13.84
N LEU A 55 -5.89 -9.02 -12.64
CA LEU A 55 -7.21 -8.82 -12.04
C LEU A 55 -7.80 -7.43 -12.32
N PHE A 56 -7.06 -6.57 -13.03
CA PHE A 56 -7.49 -5.21 -13.41
C PHE A 56 -7.98 -4.36 -12.22
N PHE A 57 -7.42 -4.58 -11.03
CA PHE A 57 -7.80 -3.81 -9.86
C PHE A 57 -7.25 -2.38 -9.97
N ASN A 58 -8.13 -1.38 -9.91
CA ASN A 58 -7.77 0.04 -10.05
C ASN A 58 -7.91 0.84 -8.74
N GLY A 59 -8.37 0.22 -7.65
CA GLY A 59 -8.47 0.84 -6.33
C GLY A 59 -7.12 0.97 -5.61
N LEU A 60 -7.15 1.29 -4.32
CA LEU A 60 -5.93 1.45 -3.52
C LEU A 60 -5.33 0.11 -3.11
N ILE A 61 -4.01 -0.04 -3.26
CA ILE A 61 -3.27 -1.09 -2.55
C ILE A 61 -2.60 -0.45 -1.33
N ILE A 62 -2.89 -0.99 -0.16
CA ILE A 62 -2.41 -0.49 1.13
C ILE A 62 -1.56 -1.59 1.76
N THR A 63 -0.39 -1.27 2.30
CA THR A 63 0.38 -2.28 3.03
C THR A 63 -0.29 -2.61 4.36
N ASP A 64 -0.06 -3.83 4.88
CA ASP A 64 -0.11 -4.03 6.33
C ASP A 64 1.00 -3.22 7.03
N ASP A 65 0.99 -3.14 8.36
CA ASP A 65 1.93 -2.33 9.13
C ASP A 65 3.39 -2.76 8.86
N LEU A 66 4.17 -1.86 8.28
CA LEU A 66 5.57 -2.11 7.90
C LEU A 66 6.51 -2.23 9.12
N GLU A 67 6.02 -1.88 10.31
CA GLU A 67 6.74 -2.06 11.59
C GLU A 67 6.46 -3.43 12.25
N MET A 68 5.82 -4.35 11.53
CA MET A 68 5.67 -5.73 11.95
C MET A 68 6.95 -6.52 11.68
N GLY A 69 7.31 -7.41 12.63
CA GLY A 69 8.55 -8.18 12.56
C GLY A 69 8.71 -9.05 11.31
N ALA A 70 7.61 -9.42 10.64
CA ALA A 70 7.65 -10.16 9.37
C ALA A 70 8.37 -9.39 8.24
N MET A 71 8.43 -8.06 8.34
CA MET A 71 9.17 -7.21 7.39
C MET A 71 10.64 -6.99 7.79
N ALA A 72 11.07 -7.38 8.99
CA ALA A 72 12.43 -7.15 9.47
C ALA A 72 13.52 -7.82 8.60
N ALA A 73 13.17 -8.92 7.91
CA ALA A 73 14.07 -9.58 6.97
C ALA A 73 14.39 -8.74 5.71
N HIS A 74 13.62 -7.68 5.45
CA HIS A 74 13.77 -6.79 4.29
C HIS A 74 14.53 -5.49 4.62
N GLY A 75 15.22 -5.47 5.76
CA GLY A 75 15.99 -4.33 6.24
C GLY A 75 15.19 -3.45 7.19
N ASP A 76 15.48 -2.16 7.17
CA ASP A 76 14.74 -1.18 7.96
C ASP A 76 13.37 -0.84 7.33
N VAL A 77 12.51 -0.18 8.12
CA VAL A 77 11.16 0.20 7.70
C VAL A 77 11.19 1.12 6.48
N ALA A 78 12.21 1.97 6.35
CA ALA A 78 12.40 2.83 5.20
C ALA A 78 12.62 2.03 3.90
N SER A 79 13.48 1.02 3.95
CA SER A 79 13.76 0.12 2.83
C SER A 79 12.54 -0.72 2.47
N GLY A 80 11.81 -1.23 3.47
CA GLY A 80 10.54 -1.94 3.26
C GLY A 80 9.47 -1.05 2.60
N ALA A 81 9.34 0.20 3.04
CA ALA A 81 8.44 1.19 2.46
C ALA A 81 8.79 1.51 1.00
N LEU A 82 10.08 1.67 0.70
CA LEU A 82 10.59 1.87 -0.66
C LEU A 82 10.25 0.66 -1.55
N ALA A 83 10.50 -0.55 -1.06
CA ALA A 83 10.23 -1.80 -1.80
C ALA A 83 8.73 -1.97 -2.07
N ALA A 84 7.88 -1.74 -1.06
CA ALA A 84 6.43 -1.83 -1.22
C ALA A 84 5.89 -0.81 -2.25
N LEU A 85 6.40 0.43 -2.22
CA LEU A 85 6.06 1.44 -3.23
C LEU A 85 6.45 0.97 -4.64
N ARG A 86 7.68 0.47 -4.81
CA ARG A 86 8.18 -0.05 -6.10
C ARG A 86 7.31 -1.21 -6.60
N ALA A 87 6.95 -2.14 -5.71
CA ALA A 87 6.15 -3.32 -6.03
C ALA A 87 4.73 -2.97 -6.49
N GLY A 88 4.13 -1.88 -6.00
CA GLY A 88 2.81 -1.42 -6.45
C GLY A 88 1.88 -0.89 -5.35
N SER A 89 2.33 -0.81 -4.10
CA SER A 89 1.55 -0.25 -2.99
C SER A 89 1.40 1.26 -3.12
N ASP A 90 0.18 1.79 -2.92
CA ASP A 90 -0.11 3.22 -3.02
C ASP A 90 -0.07 3.92 -1.65
N ILE A 91 -0.45 3.22 -0.58
CA ILE A 91 -0.39 3.72 0.80
C ILE A 91 0.50 2.80 1.62
N LEU A 92 1.49 3.39 2.27
CA LEU A 92 2.47 2.70 3.12
C LEU A 92 2.07 2.93 4.58
N LEU A 93 1.74 1.86 5.28
CA LEU A 93 1.25 1.89 6.65
C LEU A 93 2.43 1.73 7.62
N ILE A 94 2.66 2.76 8.45
CA ILE A 94 3.68 2.81 9.51
C ILE A 94 2.97 3.39 10.74
N CYS A 95 2.73 2.56 11.74
CA CYS A 95 1.73 2.83 12.79
C CYS A 95 2.30 3.28 14.14
N LYS A 96 3.56 2.99 14.45
CA LYS A 96 4.16 3.08 15.79
C LYS A 96 5.11 4.25 15.89
N ASP A 97 6.18 4.28 15.09
CA ASP A 97 7.23 5.30 15.23
C ASP A 97 7.17 6.35 14.11
N PRO A 98 6.86 7.62 14.43
CA PRO A 98 6.90 8.72 13.47
C PRO A 98 8.28 8.94 12.82
N GLN A 99 9.38 8.53 13.46
CA GLN A 99 10.72 8.62 12.87
C GLN A 99 10.84 7.68 11.66
N ASN A 100 10.21 6.51 11.70
CA ASN A 100 10.16 5.60 10.56
C ASN A 100 9.40 6.24 9.39
N VAL A 101 8.32 6.97 9.64
CA VAL A 101 7.60 7.72 8.59
C VAL A 101 8.52 8.74 7.92
N MET A 102 9.26 9.52 8.72
CA MET A 102 10.18 10.54 8.20
C MET A 102 11.34 9.91 7.41
N ALA A 103 11.94 8.84 7.92
CA ALA A 103 13.00 8.12 7.23
C ALA A 103 12.54 7.52 5.90
N SER A 104 11.37 6.89 5.87
CA SER A 104 10.75 6.39 4.63
C SER A 104 10.51 7.51 3.62
N PHE A 105 10.00 8.66 4.07
CA PHE A 105 9.78 9.82 3.21
C PHE A 105 11.09 10.34 2.60
N ASP A 106 12.11 10.55 3.43
CA ASP A 106 13.41 11.07 2.99
C ASP A 106 14.09 10.12 2.00
N LEU A 107 14.06 8.81 2.28
CA LEU A 107 14.60 7.80 1.39
C LEU A 107 13.87 7.76 0.04
N ILE A 108 12.53 7.68 0.04
CA ILE A 108 11.74 7.65 -1.21
C ILE A 108 12.01 8.91 -2.04
N ARG A 109 12.05 10.08 -1.39
CA ARG A 109 12.36 11.36 -2.06
C ARG A 109 13.74 11.32 -2.71
N ASP A 110 14.78 10.91 -1.98
CA ASP A 110 16.14 10.84 -2.51
C ASP A 110 16.23 9.91 -3.73
N ARG A 111 15.62 8.72 -3.66
CA ARG A 111 15.64 7.73 -4.74
C ARG A 111 14.90 8.19 -6.00
N ILE A 112 13.82 8.95 -5.85
CA ILE A 112 13.12 9.58 -6.98
C ILE A 112 13.98 10.70 -7.59
N LEU A 113 14.58 11.56 -6.76
CA LEU A 113 15.44 12.65 -7.25
C LEU A 113 16.67 12.13 -7.99
N ARG A 114 17.20 10.97 -7.58
CA ARG A 114 18.28 10.25 -8.27
C ARG A 114 17.82 9.44 -9.48
N SER A 115 16.53 9.45 -9.80
CA SER A 115 15.92 8.66 -10.89
C SER A 115 16.11 7.15 -10.76
N GLU A 116 16.35 6.64 -9.55
CA GLU A 116 16.43 5.21 -9.24
C GLU A 116 15.04 4.56 -9.16
N ILE A 117 14.01 5.38 -8.93
CA ILE A 117 12.61 5.01 -9.01
C ILE A 117 11.91 5.99 -9.97
N PRO A 118 11.12 5.48 -10.93
CA PRO A 118 10.37 6.35 -11.83
C PRO A 118 9.39 7.25 -11.06
N LEU A 119 9.46 8.56 -11.28
CA LEU A 119 8.50 9.52 -10.72
C LEU A 119 7.04 9.14 -11.04
N MET A 120 6.83 8.53 -12.20
CA MET A 120 5.50 8.04 -12.63
C MET A 120 4.87 7.07 -11.62
N ARG A 121 5.67 6.25 -10.92
CA ARG A 121 5.14 5.35 -9.89
C ARG A 121 4.49 6.13 -8.75
N LEU A 122 5.13 7.21 -8.30
CA LEU A 122 4.59 8.09 -7.25
C LEU A 122 3.31 8.80 -7.73
N ILE A 123 3.32 9.30 -8.98
CA ILE A 123 2.16 9.97 -9.58
C ILE A 123 0.95 9.04 -9.61
N GLN A 124 1.11 7.80 -10.07
CA GLN A 124 0.04 6.81 -10.11
C GLN A 124 -0.55 6.51 -8.73
N ALA A 125 0.30 6.39 -7.70
CA ALA A 125 -0.17 6.22 -6.32
C ALA A 125 -0.98 7.44 -5.86
N ALA A 126 -0.45 8.65 -6.09
CA ALA A 126 -1.11 9.89 -5.72
C ALA A 126 -2.47 10.05 -6.42
N GLU A 127 -2.57 9.74 -7.70
CA GLU A 127 -3.84 9.79 -8.46
C GLU A 127 -4.90 8.86 -7.87
N ARG A 128 -4.55 7.60 -7.57
CA ARG A 128 -5.49 6.66 -6.92
C ARG A 128 -5.94 7.16 -5.54
N ILE A 129 -5.02 7.74 -4.77
CA ILE A 129 -5.35 8.36 -3.47
C ILE A 129 -6.32 9.52 -3.67
N GLN A 130 -6.11 10.38 -4.67
CA GLN A 130 -7.01 11.50 -4.93
C GLN A 130 -8.38 11.05 -5.44
N ASN A 131 -8.44 10.00 -6.25
CA ASN A 131 -9.70 9.41 -6.70
C ASN A 131 -10.49 8.85 -5.51
N ALA A 132 -9.83 8.10 -4.63
CA ALA A 132 -10.45 7.59 -3.41
C ALA A 132 -10.93 8.72 -2.49
N LYS A 133 -10.09 9.76 -2.28
CA LYS A 133 -10.49 10.94 -1.50
C LYS A 133 -11.69 11.65 -2.12
N SER A 134 -11.73 11.81 -3.43
CA SER A 134 -12.86 12.47 -4.13
C SER A 134 -14.15 11.68 -4.01
N ARG A 135 -14.05 10.34 -3.99
CA ARG A 135 -15.20 9.44 -3.83
C ARG A 135 -15.77 9.45 -2.40
N PHE A 136 -14.91 9.47 -1.37
CA PHE A 136 -15.32 9.23 0.02
C PHE A 136 -15.27 10.45 0.93
N LEU A 137 -14.34 11.38 0.70
CA LEU A 137 -14.21 12.58 1.53
C LEU A 137 -15.09 13.69 0.95
N LYS A 138 -16.19 14.00 1.66
CA LYS A 138 -16.95 15.23 1.41
C LYS A 138 -16.07 16.45 1.73
N ARG A 139 -16.41 17.61 1.15
CA ARG A 139 -15.75 18.90 1.40
C ARG A 139 -15.50 19.07 2.90
N ARG A 140 -14.23 19.12 3.31
CA ARG A 140 -13.84 19.29 4.72
C ARG A 140 -14.47 20.58 5.26
N THR A 141 -15.37 20.46 6.22
CA THR A 141 -15.78 21.61 7.04
C THR A 141 -14.59 21.95 7.93
N LYS A 142 -14.13 23.21 7.93
CA LYS A 142 -13.08 23.64 8.87
C LYS A 142 -13.59 23.40 10.30
N ILE A 143 -12.94 22.52 11.04
CA ILE A 143 -13.21 22.30 12.46
C ILE A 143 -12.36 23.30 13.25
N ALA A 144 -12.99 24.11 14.09
CA ALA A 144 -12.26 25.06 14.94
C ALA A 144 -11.31 24.32 15.89
N MET A 145 -10.09 24.83 16.06
CA MET A 145 -9.10 24.25 16.99
C MET A 145 -9.60 24.15 18.42
N THR A 146 -10.47 25.07 18.84
CA THR A 146 -11.14 25.04 20.15
C THR A 146 -12.00 23.79 20.34
N ARG A 147 -12.66 23.30 19.28
CA ARG A 147 -13.46 22.06 19.31
C ARG A 147 -12.57 20.82 19.41
N ILE A 148 -11.43 20.83 18.73
CA ILE A 148 -10.46 19.73 18.78
C ILE A 148 -9.82 19.64 20.18
N LYS A 149 -9.35 20.76 20.74
CA LYS A 149 -8.82 20.82 22.10
C LYS A 149 -9.81 20.30 23.14
N ARG A 150 -11.08 20.72 23.05
CA ARG A 150 -12.15 20.24 23.94
C ARG A 150 -12.36 18.73 23.87
N TYR A 151 -12.33 18.14 22.68
CA TYR A 151 -12.53 16.70 22.50
C TYR A 151 -11.37 15.89 23.09
N PHE A 152 -10.13 16.30 22.81
CA PHE A 152 -8.92 15.62 23.29
C PHE A 152 -8.50 16.01 24.71
N LYS A 153 -9.26 16.88 25.39
CA LYS A 153 -8.95 17.43 26.72
C LYS A 153 -7.54 18.06 26.79
N LEU A 154 -7.17 18.77 25.72
CA LEU A 154 -5.92 19.54 25.59
C LEU A 154 -6.13 21.02 25.94
#